data_AF-A0A915YVN5-F1
#
_entry.id   AF-A0A915YVN5-F1
#
_cell.length_a   1.000
_cell.length_b   1.000
_cell.length_c   1.000
_cell.angle_alpha   90.00
_cell.angle_beta   90.00
_cell.angle_gamma   90.00
#
_symmetry.space_group_name_H-M   'P 1'
#
loop_
_entity.id
_entity.type
_entity.pdbx_description
1 polymer ?
#
loop_
_entity_poly.entity_id
_entity_poly.type
_entity_poly.pdbx_seq_one_letter_code
_entity_poly.pdbx_strand_id
1 'polypeptide(L)'
;MMQKYSEHLVKSKTIMATIHHNDESTRNPTNNSRMFRILGCKENDFNEQYQELNNAILQCGFYQYMDVYSYLPIDIMKRYRYLKHLQLTCSIGIYR
;
A
#
# COMPACT_ATOMS: atom_id res chain seq x y z
N MET A 1 -16.79 31.85 14.25
CA MET A 1 -15.83 30.83 14.73
C MET A 1 -15.94 29.52 13.94
N MET A 2 -17.15 29.00 13.66
CA MET A 2 -17.35 27.77 12.88
C MET A 2 -16.90 27.84 11.41
N GLN A 3 -17.00 29.00 10.76
CA GLN A 3 -16.64 29.13 9.34
C GLN A 3 -15.15 28.89 9.08
N LYS A 4 -14.27 29.52 9.88
CA LYS A 4 -12.81 29.29 9.85
C LYS A 4 -12.44 27.82 10.11
N TYR A 5 -13.19 27.14 10.98
CA TYR A 5 -12.99 25.72 11.26
C TYR A 5 -13.39 24.86 10.05
N SER A 6 -14.53 25.16 9.41
CA SER A 6 -14.96 24.45 8.20
C SER A 6 -13.98 24.66 7.04
N GLU A 7 -13.47 25.88 6.86
CA GLU A 7 -12.45 26.19 5.85
C GLU A 7 -11.15 25.42 6.12
N HIS A 8 -10.74 25.33 7.38
CA HIS A 8 -9.60 24.51 7.78
C HIS A 8 -9.80 23.03 7.47
N LEU A 9 -10.98 22.47 7.74
CA LEU A 9 -11.29 21.07 7.45
C LEU A 9 -11.26 20.77 5.95
N VAL A 10 -11.87 21.64 5.13
CA VAL A 10 -11.85 21.51 3.67
C VAL A 10 -10.42 21.57 3.15
N LYS A 11 -9.62 22.54 3.64
CA LYS A 11 -8.22 22.70 3.24
C LYS A 11 -7.38 21.49 3.64
N SER A 12 -7.58 20.96 4.85
CA SER A 12 -6.87 19.78 5.34
C SER A 12 -7.23 18.54 4.50
N LYS A 13 -8.52 18.35 4.18
CA LYS A 13 -8.99 17.27 3.30
C LYS A 13 -8.35 17.34 1.91
N THR A 14 -8.30 18.52 1.31
CA THR A 14 -7.67 18.70 -0.02
C THR A 14 -6.18 18.39 0.03
N ILE A 15 -5.47 18.86 1.07
CA ILE A 15 -4.04 18.58 1.25
C ILE A 15 -3.79 17.07 1.43
N MET A 16 -4.57 16.38 2.27
CA MET A 16 -4.47 14.93 2.42
C MET A 16 -4.71 14.20 1.10
N ALA A 17 -5.74 14.61 0.33
CA ALA A 17 -6.02 14.00 -0.96
C ALA A 17 -4.82 14.15 -1.92
N THR A 18 -4.24 15.34 -2.02
CA THR A 18 -3.05 15.57 -2.86
C THR A 18 -1.87 14.72 -2.40
N ILE A 19 -1.61 14.64 -1.09
CA ILE A 19 -0.53 13.84 -0.50
C ILE A 19 -0.69 12.36 -0.82
N HIS A 20 -1.90 11.80 -0.64
CA HIS A 20 -2.15 10.37 -0.85
C HIS A 20 -2.07 9.95 -2.32
N HIS A 21 -2.22 10.88 -3.26
CA HIS A 21 -2.12 10.63 -4.69
C HIS A 21 -0.80 11.11 -5.29
N ASN A 22 0.11 11.66 -4.47
CA ASN A 22 1.45 12.06 -4.90
C ASN A 22 2.39 10.87 -4.75
N ASP A 23 3.17 10.59 -5.80
CA ASP A 23 4.24 9.59 -5.78
C ASP A 23 5.52 10.13 -5.09
N GLU A 24 5.57 11.42 -4.72
CA GLU A 24 6.64 12.03 -3.95
C GLU A 24 6.49 11.82 -2.42
N SER A 25 7.63 11.65 -1.75
CA SER A 25 7.69 11.47 -0.30
C SER A 25 7.17 12.69 0.46
N THR A 26 6.22 12.47 1.38
CA THR A 26 5.64 13.54 2.19
C THR A 26 6.44 13.89 3.45
N ARG A 27 7.51 13.16 3.76
CA ARG A 27 8.35 13.39 4.95
C ARG A 27 9.69 14.04 4.56
N ASN A 28 10.24 14.82 5.50
CA ASN A 28 11.52 15.53 5.40
C ASN A 28 12.64 14.62 4.82
N PRO A 29 13.49 15.08 3.87
CA PRO A 29 14.42 14.22 3.11
C PRO A 29 15.42 13.42 3.94
N THR A 30 15.65 13.84 5.19
CA THR A 30 16.56 13.18 6.14
C THR A 30 16.08 11.80 6.58
N ASN A 31 14.79 11.47 6.44
CA ASN A 31 14.16 10.24 6.92
C ASN A 31 13.25 9.61 5.84
N ASN A 32 13.65 9.74 4.57
CA ASN A 32 12.85 9.33 3.42
C ASN A 32 12.65 7.81 3.39
N SER A 33 11.48 7.35 3.86
CA SER A 33 10.95 6.07 3.41
C SER A 33 10.59 6.20 1.94
N ARG A 34 11.29 5.49 1.05
CA ARG A 34 10.96 5.49 -0.38
C ARG A 34 9.67 4.69 -0.54
N MET A 35 8.63 5.33 -1.08
CA MET A 35 7.39 4.65 -1.42
C MET A 35 7.53 4.07 -2.83
N PHE A 36 7.26 2.77 -2.97
CA PHE A 36 7.21 2.09 -4.25
C PHE A 36 5.79 1.63 -4.51
N ARG A 37 5.23 2.01 -5.66
CA ARG A 37 3.88 1.58 -6.05
C ARG A 37 3.97 0.32 -6.91
N ILE A 38 3.27 -0.72 -6.51
CA ILE A 38 3.05 -1.92 -7.32
C ILE A 38 1.64 -1.82 -7.89
N LEU A 39 1.52 -1.86 -9.22
CA LEU A 39 0.23 -1.83 -9.90
C LEU A 39 -0.45 -3.18 -9.80
N GLY A 40 -1.78 -3.15 -9.70
CA GLY A 40 -2.60 -4.35 -9.73
C GLY A 40 -2.39 -5.15 -11.02
N CYS A 41 -2.22 -6.46 -10.88
CA CYS A 41 -2.15 -7.41 -11.97
C CYS A 41 -3.54 -7.67 -12.56
N LYS A 42 -3.62 -7.92 -13.87
CA LYS A 42 -4.85 -8.38 -14.52
C LYS A 42 -5.15 -9.82 -14.09
N GLU A 43 -6.43 -10.16 -13.97
CA GLU A 43 -6.86 -11.50 -13.53
C GLU A 43 -6.25 -12.65 -14.35
N ASN A 44 -6.05 -12.45 -15.66
CA ASN A 44 -5.49 -13.47 -16.56
C ASN A 44 -4.00 -13.77 -16.32
N ASP A 45 -3.27 -12.85 -15.70
CA ASP A 45 -1.81 -12.96 -15.46
C ASP A 45 -1.49 -13.22 -13.98
N PHE A 46 -2.54 -13.38 -13.14
CA PHE A 46 -2.43 -13.53 -11.70
C PHE A 46 -2.06 -14.96 -11.33
N ASN A 47 -0.93 -15.13 -10.64
CA ASN A 47 -0.48 -16.44 -10.18
C ASN A 47 -1.19 -16.84 -8.88
N GLU A 48 -1.77 -18.05 -8.87
CA GLU A 48 -2.50 -18.64 -7.74
C GLU A 48 -1.70 -18.65 -6.43
N GLN A 49 -0.35 -18.68 -6.48
CA GLN A 49 0.49 -18.62 -5.27
C GLN A 49 0.29 -17.33 -4.45
N TYR A 50 -0.25 -16.27 -5.06
CA TYR A 50 -0.53 -15.00 -4.39
C TYR A 50 -1.98 -14.89 -3.92
N GLN A 51 -2.85 -15.86 -4.26
CA GLN A 51 -4.29 -15.76 -4.08
C GLN A 51 -4.70 -15.59 -2.60
N GLU A 52 -4.06 -16.33 -1.70
CA GLU A 52 -4.36 -16.27 -0.27
C GLU A 52 -4.06 -14.88 0.32
N LEU A 53 -2.85 -14.36 0.08
CA LEU A 53 -2.45 -13.01 0.51
C LEU A 53 -3.36 -11.95 -0.13
N ASN A 54 -3.65 -12.08 -1.43
CA ASN A 54 -4.49 -11.14 -2.15
C ASN A 54 -5.90 -11.06 -1.57
N ASN A 55 -6.54 -12.21 -1.35
CA ASN A 55 -7.87 -12.28 -0.74
C ASN A 55 -7.88 -11.68 0.65
N ALA A 56 -6.86 -11.98 1.46
CA ALA A 56 -6.76 -11.47 2.81
C ALA A 56 -6.57 -9.94 2.83
N ILE A 57 -5.79 -9.37 1.90
CA ILE A 57 -5.64 -7.92 1.74
C ILE A 57 -6.97 -7.27 1.33
N LEU A 58 -7.69 -7.88 0.38
CA LEU A 58 -8.99 -7.36 -0.08
C LEU A 58 -10.07 -7.41 1.00
N GLN A 59 -9.99 -8.38 1.91
CA GLN A 59 -10.90 -8.51 3.05
C GLN A 59 -10.50 -7.62 4.24
N CYS A 60 -9.27 -7.10 4.24
CA CYS A 60 -8.77 -6.28 5.33
C CYS A 60 -9.46 -4.90 5.31
N GLY A 61 -9.94 -4.46 6.48
CA GLY A 61 -10.53 -3.14 6.60
C GLY A 61 -9.51 -2.03 6.38
N PHE A 62 -9.98 -0.83 6.06
CA PHE A 62 -9.10 0.33 5.96
C PHE A 62 -8.31 0.54 7.25
N TYR A 63 -7.00 0.75 7.12
CA TYR A 63 -6.07 1.01 8.23
C TYR A 63 -5.90 -0.14 9.23
N GLN A 64 -6.25 -1.37 8.85
CA GLN A 64 -6.06 -2.53 9.70
C GLN A 64 -4.64 -3.11 9.56
N TYR A 65 -4.05 -3.51 10.69
CA TYR A 65 -2.77 -4.22 10.70
C TYR A 65 -2.97 -5.66 10.23
N MET A 66 -2.06 -6.12 9.37
CA MET A 66 -2.00 -7.49 8.88
C MET A 66 -0.57 -7.99 8.98
N ASP A 67 -0.39 -9.21 9.50
CA ASP A 67 0.90 -9.90 9.44
C ASP A 67 1.09 -10.59 8.08
N VAL A 68 1.81 -9.92 7.18
CA VAL A 68 2.12 -10.43 5.85
C VAL A 68 3.05 -11.64 5.90
N TYR A 69 3.88 -11.80 6.95
CA TYR A 69 4.85 -12.89 7.03
C TYR A 69 4.20 -14.27 7.10
N SER A 70 3.00 -14.36 7.65
CA SER A 70 2.21 -15.59 7.71
C SER A 70 1.88 -16.18 6.33
N TYR A 71 1.83 -15.35 5.28
CA TYR A 71 1.55 -15.74 3.91
C TYR A 71 2.82 -15.99 3.07
N LEU A 72 4.00 -15.69 3.63
CA LEU A 72 5.26 -15.80 2.90
C LEU A 72 5.84 -17.21 3.00
N PRO A 73 6.54 -17.70 1.95
CA PRO A 73 7.29 -18.94 2.04
C PRO A 73 8.29 -18.94 3.21
N ILE A 74 8.43 -20.10 3.86
CA ILE A 74 9.40 -20.32 4.94
C ILE A 74 10.83 -20.24 4.40
N ASP A 75 11.09 -20.84 3.24
CA ASP A 75 12.39 -20.82 2.58
C ASP A 75 12.77 -19.40 2.13
N ILE A 76 13.98 -18.97 2.51
CA ILE A 76 14.46 -17.60 2.31
C ILE A 76 14.54 -17.24 0.82
N MET A 77 15.00 -18.16 -0.03
CA MET A 77 15.15 -17.91 -1.46
C MET A 77 13.79 -17.82 -2.15
N LYS A 78 12.85 -18.70 -1.79
CA LYS A 78 11.46 -18.63 -2.25
C LYS A 78 10.79 -17.35 -1.78
N ARG A 79 10.98 -16.95 -0.53
CA ARG A 79 10.45 -15.68 0.02
C ARG A 79 10.98 -14.47 -0.75
N TYR A 80 12.28 -14.42 -1.00
CA TYR A 80 12.87 -13.33 -1.78
C TYR A 80 12.25 -13.24 -3.18
N ARG A 81 12.12 -14.37 -3.89
CA ARG A 81 11.49 -14.42 -5.22
C ARG A 81 10.01 -14.03 -5.16
N TYR A 82 9.29 -14.50 -4.15
CA TYR A 82 7.89 -14.20 -3.93
C TYR A 82 7.67 -12.69 -3.79
N LEU A 83 8.43 -12.02 -2.92
CA LEU A 83 8.37 -10.57 -2.70
C LEU A 83 8.84 -9.77 -3.91
N LYS A 84 9.90 -10.22 -4.59
CA LYS A 84 10.44 -9.55 -5.79
C LYS A 84 9.43 -9.51 -6.94
N HIS A 85 8.61 -10.56 -7.05
CA HIS A 85 7.62 -10.72 -8.12
C HIS A 85 6.18 -10.65 -7.58
N LEU A 86 5.97 -9.96 -6.46
CA LEU A 86 4.67 -9.87 -5.80
C LEU A 86 3.59 -9.43 -6.79
N GLN A 87 2.52 -10.21 -6.91
CA GLN A 87 1.34 -9.90 -7.69
C GLN A 87 0.14 -9.75 -6.76
N LEU A 88 -0.61 -8.67 -6.92
CA LEU A 88 -1.87 -8.41 -6.24
C LEU A 88 -2.85 -7.87 -7.27
N THR A 89 -4.15 -8.09 -7.10
CA THR A 89 -5.17 -7.52 -7.99
C THR A 89 -5.46 -6.05 -7.68
N CYS A 90 -5.10 -5.60 -6.46
CA CYS A 90 -5.14 -4.20 -6.08
C CYS A 90 -3.76 -3.53 -6.21
N SER A 91 -3.76 -2.21 -6.44
CA SER A 91 -2.52 -1.43 -6.40
C SER A 91 -2.12 -1.17 -4.95
N ILE A 92 -0.85 -1.39 -4.61
CA ILE A 92 -0.33 -1.17 -3.25
C ILE A 92 0.87 -0.22 -3.26
N GLY A 93 1.04 0.50 -2.15
CA GLY A 93 2.24 1.28 -1.87
C GLY A 93 3.08 0.60 -0.78
N ILE A 94 4.36 0.39 -1.05
CA ILE A 94 5.33 -0.19 -0.11
C ILE A 94 6.25 0.93 0.36
N TYR A 95 6.31 1.17 1.66
CA TYR A 95 7.27 2.07 2.28
C TYR A 95 8.53 1.29 2.66
N ARG A 96 9.70 1.75 2.22
CA ARG A 96 11.00 1.17 2.56
C ARG A 96 11.97 2.20 3.11
#